data_AF-A0A1D1Y5N7-F1
#
_entry.id   AF-A0A1D1Y5N7-F1
#
_cell.length_a   1.000
_cell.length_b   1.000
_cell.length_c   1.000
_cell.angle_alpha   90.00
_cell.angle_beta   90.00
_cell.angle_gamma   90.00
#
_symmetry.space_group_name_H-M   'P 1'
#
loop_
_entity.id
_entity.type
_entity.pdbx_description
1 polymer ?
#
loop_
_entity_poly.entity_id
_entity_poly.type
_entity_poly.pdbx_seq_one_letter_code
_entity_poly.pdbx_strand_id
1 'polypeptide(L)'
;MFSKFLSKFALPTFHLNSSSSTLVDTVYPAPPLPSRTIRFSMISTDVSESEINNWSPVDEASTPTEEIKEIIPLLSINAEQETHRVAFKTLQQCIDLLRTLPSDEIYTRESKFVPKSTIGKHVRHVYDHFRLLFEKIPHVSDGTDSAYSSVSSEKLNVDWQVDYDNRLRNVQVEVSRAAAINRIKEIQQAITNEHVNIPLDATVRLQATIDSSMQQEPVGFLTTYGRELWFCCHHAIHHYALIRVICTEQNIHVPDDFGIAPSTLKSRRQYSG
;
A
#
# COMPACT_ATOMS: atom_id res chain seq x y z
N MET A 1 34.85 12.79 -58.22
CA MET A 1 35.22 13.32 -56.88
C MET A 1 34.22 12.74 -55.89
N PHE A 2 34.49 11.56 -55.32
CA PHE A 2 35.13 11.40 -54.00
C PHE A 2 34.44 12.29 -52.95
N SER A 3 33.53 11.76 -52.12
CA SER A 3 33.77 10.94 -50.91
C SER A 3 33.72 11.81 -49.64
N LYS A 4 33.03 11.28 -48.62
CA LYS A 4 33.11 11.58 -47.17
C LYS A 4 32.41 12.84 -46.65
N PHE A 5 31.28 12.63 -45.97
CA PHE A 5 31.07 13.17 -44.62
C PHE A 5 30.15 12.23 -43.82
N LEU A 6 30.72 11.10 -43.37
CA LEU A 6 30.15 10.23 -42.33
C LEU A 6 31.26 9.93 -41.33
N SER A 7 31.29 10.68 -40.23
CA SER A 7 31.98 10.38 -38.96
C SER A 7 31.50 11.46 -37.97
N LYS A 8 31.06 11.22 -36.74
CA LYS A 8 31.51 10.26 -35.75
C LYS A 8 30.36 9.95 -34.78
N PHE A 9 29.86 8.74 -34.78
CA PHE A 9 29.32 8.11 -33.56
C PHE A 9 30.12 6.83 -33.39
N ALA A 10 31.16 6.90 -32.55
CA ALA A 10 31.83 5.70 -32.08
C ALA A 10 30.88 5.05 -31.06
N LEU A 11 30.26 3.94 -31.45
CA LEU A 11 29.64 3.04 -30.50
C LEU A 11 30.76 2.52 -29.58
N PRO A 12 30.60 2.54 -28.25
CA PRO A 12 31.58 1.93 -27.37
C PRO A 12 31.60 0.42 -27.67
N THR A 13 32.74 -0.07 -28.15
CA THR A 13 33.04 -1.49 -28.24
C THR A 13 33.10 -2.03 -26.82
N PHE A 14 32.03 -2.72 -26.39
CA PHE A 14 32.08 -3.54 -25.19
C PHE A 14 33.02 -4.71 -25.44
N HIS A 15 34.26 -4.57 -24.97
CA HIS A 15 35.14 -5.71 -24.79
C HIS A 15 34.58 -6.55 -23.63
N LEU A 16 33.80 -7.57 -23.96
CA LEU A 16 33.50 -8.66 -23.03
C LEU A 16 34.81 -9.42 -22.79
N ASN A 17 35.49 -9.04 -21.70
CA ASN A 17 36.64 -9.77 -21.21
C ASN A 17 36.11 -11.06 -20.56
N SER A 18 36.10 -12.15 -21.32
CA SER A 18 35.65 -13.46 -20.86
C SER A 18 36.73 -14.13 -19.99
N SER A 19 36.83 -13.72 -18.72
CA SER A 19 37.43 -14.53 -17.66
C SER A 19 37.37 -13.80 -16.31
N SER A 20 36.25 -13.95 -15.61
CA SER A 20 36.19 -14.00 -14.15
C SER A 20 34.83 -14.61 -13.81
N SER A 21 34.83 -15.81 -13.23
CA SER A 21 33.61 -16.34 -12.61
C SER A 21 33.35 -15.52 -11.35
N THR A 22 32.75 -14.34 -11.48
CA THR A 22 32.10 -13.69 -10.35
C THR A 22 30.86 -14.51 -10.05
N LEU A 23 31.03 -15.56 -9.24
CA LEU A 23 29.92 -16.11 -8.47
C LEU A 23 29.36 -14.90 -7.71
N VAL A 24 28.15 -14.48 -8.07
CA VAL A 24 27.41 -13.57 -7.21
C VAL A 24 27.09 -14.40 -5.99
N ASP A 25 27.89 -14.23 -4.93
CA ASP A 25 27.59 -14.81 -3.63
C ASP A 25 26.19 -14.34 -3.25
N THR A 26 25.28 -15.29 -3.08
CA THR A 26 23.91 -14.97 -2.71
C THR A 26 23.94 -14.25 -1.36
N VAL A 27 23.16 -13.16 -1.21
CA VAL A 27 23.02 -12.44 0.07
C VAL A 27 22.53 -13.37 1.19
N TYR A 28 21.85 -14.45 0.81
CA TYR A 28 21.35 -15.46 1.71
C TYR A 28 22.22 -16.72 1.65
N PRO A 29 22.53 -17.34 2.81
CA PRO A 29 23.18 -18.64 2.81
C PRO A 29 22.28 -19.68 2.15
N ALA A 30 22.88 -20.68 1.50
CA ALA A 30 22.15 -21.82 0.98
C ALA A 30 21.36 -22.49 2.11
N PRO A 31 20.08 -22.84 1.91
CA PRO A 31 19.32 -23.56 2.93
C PRO A 31 20.04 -24.88 3.26
N PRO A 32 20.05 -25.30 4.53
CA PRO A 32 20.65 -26.58 4.90
C PRO A 32 19.98 -27.69 4.09
N LEU A 33 20.79 -28.56 3.48
CA LEU A 33 20.29 -29.71 2.73
C LEU A 33 19.35 -30.53 3.63
N PRO A 34 18.14 -30.88 3.15
CA PRO A 34 17.20 -31.65 3.94
C PRO A 34 17.84 -33.00 4.32
N SER A 35 17.93 -33.27 5.63
CA SER A 35 18.30 -34.59 6.11
C SER A 35 17.20 -35.56 5.66
N ARG A 36 17.58 -36.49 4.79
CA ARG A 36 16.68 -37.46 4.16
C ARG A 36 16.23 -38.50 5.19
N THR A 37 15.31 -38.12 6.07
CA THR A 37 14.60 -39.07 6.94
C THR A 37 13.30 -39.42 6.25
N ILE A 38 13.30 -40.55 5.54
CA ILE A 38 12.07 -41.15 5.01
C ILE A 38 11.26 -41.62 6.22
N ARG A 39 10.22 -40.89 6.61
CA ARG A 39 9.14 -41.42 7.43
C ARG A 39 7.98 -41.78 6.51
N PHE A 40 7.76 -43.07 6.32
CA PHE A 40 6.50 -43.58 5.78
C PHE A 40 5.43 -43.32 6.84
N SER A 41 4.47 -42.45 6.54
CA SER A 41 3.22 -42.32 7.29
C SER A 41 2.12 -42.98 6.47
N MET A 42 1.68 -44.16 6.90
CA MET A 42 0.40 -44.71 6.46
C MET A 42 -0.71 -43.96 7.19
N ILE A 43 -1.61 -43.33 6.44
CA ILE A 43 -2.90 -42.88 6.95
C ILE A 43 -3.96 -43.70 6.22
N SER A 44 -4.68 -44.52 6.98
CA SER A 44 -5.93 -45.15 6.56
C SER A 44 -7.00 -44.09 6.42
N THR A 45 -7.72 -44.13 5.32
CA THR A 45 -8.97 -43.38 5.13
C THR A 45 -10.13 -44.36 5.25
N ASP A 46 -10.79 -44.36 6.40
CA ASP A 46 -12.18 -44.81 6.50
C ASP A 46 -13.08 -43.58 6.36
N VAL A 47 -13.87 -43.57 5.29
CA VAL A 47 -14.94 -42.61 5.03
C VAL A 47 -16.24 -43.26 5.49
N SER A 48 -16.94 -42.60 6.42
CA SER A 48 -18.35 -42.89 6.68
C SER A 48 -19.15 -41.61 6.41
N GLU A 49 -20.11 -41.75 5.49
CA GLU A 49 -21.14 -40.76 5.16
C GLU A 49 -22.32 -40.87 6.13
N SER A 50 -22.96 -39.72 6.35
CA SER A 50 -24.25 -39.42 7.01
C SER A 50 -24.02 -38.31 8.06
N GLU A 51 -24.80 -37.25 8.16
CA GLU A 51 -26.25 -37.16 8.04
C GLU A 51 -26.70 -35.80 7.48
N ILE A 52 -27.82 -35.86 6.77
CA ILE A 52 -28.69 -34.76 6.36
C ILE A 52 -29.33 -34.18 7.61
N ASN A 53 -29.34 -32.85 7.78
CA ASN A 53 -30.40 -32.21 8.57
C ASN A 53 -30.76 -30.80 8.10
N ASN A 54 -32.07 -30.68 7.84
CA ASN A 54 -32.91 -29.51 7.60
C ASN A 54 -32.57 -28.29 8.46
N TRP A 55 -32.62 -27.10 7.83
CA TRP A 55 -32.85 -25.84 8.52
C TRP A 55 -33.92 -25.03 7.76
N SER A 56 -35.03 -24.72 8.44
CA SER A 56 -36.16 -23.92 7.95
C SER A 56 -35.95 -22.42 8.19
N PRO A 57 -36.54 -21.52 7.38
CA PRO A 57 -36.20 -20.10 7.38
C PRO A 57 -36.78 -19.39 8.61
N VAL A 58 -35.97 -18.55 9.27
CA VAL A 58 -36.43 -17.68 10.35
C VAL A 58 -36.05 -16.23 10.03
N ASP A 59 -37.10 -15.47 9.77
CA ASP A 59 -37.35 -14.04 9.96
C ASP A 59 -36.31 -13.00 9.51
N GLU A 60 -36.72 -12.27 8.47
CA GLU A 60 -36.25 -10.95 8.08
C GLU A 60 -36.31 -9.96 9.25
N ALA A 61 -35.16 -9.65 9.82
CA ALA A 61 -34.96 -8.43 10.59
C ALA A 61 -34.25 -7.39 9.70
N SER A 62 -35.03 -6.40 9.28
CA SER A 62 -34.66 -5.20 8.54
C SER A 62 -33.36 -4.57 9.05
N THR A 63 -32.30 -4.61 8.24
CA THR A 63 -31.10 -3.79 8.43
C THR A 63 -31.37 -2.38 7.86
N PRO A 64 -31.11 -1.31 8.64
CA PRO A 64 -31.18 0.04 8.09
C PRO A 64 -30.02 0.22 7.11
N THR A 65 -30.34 0.33 5.82
CA THR A 65 -29.44 0.86 4.81
C THR A 65 -29.21 2.34 5.10
N GLU A 66 -28.17 2.63 5.88
CA GLU A 66 -27.57 3.97 5.89
C GLU A 66 -27.02 4.22 4.48
N GLU A 67 -27.77 5.00 3.70
CA GLU A 67 -27.34 5.53 2.41
C GLU A 67 -25.99 6.21 2.57
N ILE A 68 -24.96 5.61 1.98
CA ILE A 68 -23.66 6.24 1.79
C ILE A 68 -23.91 7.46 0.90
N LYS A 69 -23.97 8.65 1.50
CA LYS A 69 -23.89 9.91 0.75
C LYS A 69 -22.63 9.85 -0.11
N GLU A 70 -22.81 9.88 -1.43
CA GLU A 70 -21.71 9.93 -2.40
C GLU A 70 -20.87 11.19 -2.13
N ILE A 71 -19.73 11.03 -1.44
CA ILE A 71 -18.87 12.16 -1.06
C ILE A 71 -18.10 12.73 -2.28
N ILE A 72 -18.16 12.12 -3.46
CA ILE A 72 -17.53 12.69 -4.67
C ILE A 72 -18.41 12.39 -5.90
N PRO A 73 -18.97 13.41 -6.59
CA PRO A 73 -19.87 13.20 -7.73
C PRO A 73 -19.18 12.45 -8.88
N LEU A 74 -19.84 11.39 -9.36
CA LEU A 74 -19.43 10.50 -10.47
C LEU A 74 -19.55 11.17 -11.85
N LEU A 75 -18.96 12.35 -12.05
CA LEU A 75 -18.87 13.00 -13.36
C LEU A 75 -17.39 13.17 -13.73
N SER A 76 -16.96 12.47 -14.79
CA SER A 76 -15.63 12.48 -15.42
C SER A 76 -14.55 13.23 -14.64
N ILE A 77 -14.00 12.54 -13.65
CA ILE A 77 -12.98 13.09 -12.77
C ILE A 77 -11.66 13.18 -13.55
N ASN A 78 -11.00 14.34 -13.50
CA ASN A 78 -9.63 14.46 -14.02
C ASN A 78 -8.70 13.50 -13.23
N ALA A 79 -7.51 13.17 -13.76
CA ALA A 79 -6.63 12.19 -13.11
C ALA A 79 -6.29 12.54 -11.64
N GLU A 80 -6.33 13.82 -11.28
CA GLU A 80 -6.03 14.33 -9.96
C GLU A 80 -7.11 13.98 -8.93
N GLN A 81 -8.38 14.29 -9.21
CA GLN A 81 -9.44 13.96 -8.24
C GLN A 81 -9.66 12.44 -8.18
N GLU A 82 -9.30 11.70 -9.24
CA GLU A 82 -9.42 10.24 -9.25
C GLU A 82 -8.39 9.63 -8.29
N THR A 83 -7.18 10.17 -8.26
CA THR A 83 -6.13 9.73 -7.34
C THR A 83 -6.54 9.96 -5.88
N HIS A 84 -7.09 11.12 -5.55
CA HIS A 84 -7.64 11.41 -4.22
C HIS A 84 -8.82 10.49 -3.87
N ARG A 85 -9.73 10.25 -4.82
CA ARG A 85 -10.86 9.33 -4.65
C ARG A 85 -10.38 7.91 -4.37
N VAL A 86 -9.34 7.44 -5.06
CA VAL A 86 -8.74 6.12 -4.83
C VAL A 86 -8.08 6.06 -3.44
N ALA A 87 -7.37 7.10 -3.02
CA ALA A 87 -6.81 7.18 -1.66
C ALA A 87 -7.90 7.09 -0.60
N PHE A 88 -8.97 7.88 -0.74
CA PHE A 88 -10.12 7.83 0.17
C PHE A 88 -10.74 6.44 0.23
N LYS A 89 -10.99 5.80 -0.93
CA LYS A 89 -11.57 4.45 -0.99
C LYS A 89 -10.66 3.39 -0.39
N THR A 90 -9.35 3.51 -0.58
CA THR A 90 -8.37 2.59 0.01
C THR A 90 -8.43 2.65 1.54
N LEU A 91 -8.46 3.86 2.11
CA LEU A 91 -8.66 4.05 3.56
C LEU A 91 -10.03 3.53 4.04
N GLN A 92 -11.07 3.71 3.23
CA GLN A 92 -12.42 3.21 3.54
C GLN A 92 -12.46 1.68 3.64
N GLN A 93 -11.77 0.97 2.74
CA GLN A 93 -11.67 -0.50 2.81
C GLN A 93 -11.09 -0.96 4.16
N CYS A 94 -10.11 -0.23 4.70
CA CYS A 94 -9.56 -0.51 6.03
C CYS A 94 -10.62 -0.33 7.12
N ILE A 95 -11.31 0.81 7.12
CA ILE A 95 -12.37 1.10 8.10
C ILE A 95 -13.46 0.04 8.07
N ASP A 96 -13.89 -0.36 6.87
CA ASP A 96 -14.97 -1.34 6.70
C ASP A 96 -14.54 -2.71 7.23
N LEU A 97 -13.31 -3.17 6.95
CA LEU A 97 -12.77 -4.38 7.58
C LEU A 97 -12.72 -4.27 9.10
N LEU A 98 -12.21 -3.16 9.65
CA LEU A 98 -12.07 -3.01 11.11
C LEU A 98 -13.43 -3.10 11.84
N ARG A 99 -14.49 -2.63 11.19
CA ARG A 99 -15.87 -2.72 11.70
C ARG A 99 -16.42 -4.14 11.70
N THR A 100 -15.99 -5.02 10.79
CA THR A 100 -16.44 -6.42 10.74
C THR A 100 -15.70 -7.34 11.69
N LEU A 101 -14.54 -6.92 12.21
CA LEU A 101 -13.81 -7.73 13.18
C LEU A 101 -14.64 -7.94 14.46
N PRO A 102 -14.56 -9.11 15.12
CA PRO A 102 -15.38 -9.38 16.31
C PRO A 102 -14.93 -8.56 17.53
N SER A 103 -13.62 -8.40 17.70
CA SER A 103 -13.04 -7.83 18.92
C SER A 103 -11.60 -7.32 18.72
N ASP A 104 -11.09 -6.58 19.70
CA ASP A 104 -9.71 -6.08 19.68
C ASP A 104 -8.69 -7.22 19.95
N GLU A 105 -9.11 -8.32 20.59
CA GLU A 105 -8.27 -9.52 20.74
C GLU A 105 -7.99 -10.19 19.39
N ILE A 106 -8.94 -10.19 18.47
CA ILE A 106 -8.76 -10.69 17.09
C ILE A 106 -7.82 -9.76 16.31
N TYR A 107 -8.03 -8.45 16.44
CA TYR A 107 -7.21 -7.43 15.80
C TYR A 107 -5.73 -7.50 16.19
N THR A 108 -5.46 -7.86 17.46
CA THR A 108 -4.12 -7.93 18.05
C THR A 108 -3.52 -9.34 18.10
N ARG A 109 -4.26 -10.37 17.68
CA ARG A 109 -3.77 -11.75 17.63
C ARG A 109 -2.61 -11.87 16.64
N GLU A 110 -1.50 -12.46 17.08
CA GLU A 110 -0.37 -12.74 16.20
C GLU A 110 -0.67 -13.88 15.22
N SER A 111 -0.29 -13.67 13.96
CA SER A 111 -0.41 -14.67 12.90
C SER A 111 0.65 -15.76 13.04
N LYS A 112 0.25 -17.00 12.79
CA LYS A 112 1.15 -18.16 12.68
C LYS A 112 1.86 -18.19 11.33
N PHE A 113 1.23 -17.70 10.27
CA PHE A 113 1.77 -17.74 8.91
C PHE A 113 2.56 -16.49 8.52
N VAL A 114 2.32 -15.37 9.21
CA VAL A 114 3.08 -14.12 9.05
C VAL A 114 3.71 -13.79 10.42
N PRO A 115 4.90 -14.34 10.73
CA PRO A 115 5.47 -14.27 12.07
C PRO A 115 5.58 -12.83 12.60
N LYS A 116 5.32 -12.66 13.90
CA LYS A 116 5.39 -11.38 14.62
C LYS A 116 4.48 -10.28 14.06
N SER A 117 3.47 -10.63 13.26
CA SER A 117 2.53 -9.67 12.65
C SER A 117 1.10 -9.87 13.16
N THR A 118 0.35 -8.78 13.24
CA THR A 118 -1.06 -8.73 13.63
C THR A 118 -1.79 -7.86 12.62
N ILE A 119 -3.13 -7.90 12.59
CA ILE A 119 -3.92 -6.97 11.77
C ILE A 119 -3.57 -5.52 12.18
N GLY A 120 -3.51 -5.25 13.49
CA GLY A 120 -3.21 -3.92 13.99
C GLY A 120 -1.82 -3.38 13.68
N LYS A 121 -0.79 -4.23 13.63
CA LYS A 121 0.56 -3.83 13.20
C LYS A 121 0.55 -3.36 11.74
N HIS A 122 -0.17 -4.07 10.86
CA HIS A 122 -0.30 -3.66 9.45
C HIS A 122 -1.15 -2.41 9.30
N VAL A 123 -2.25 -2.28 10.02
CA VAL A 123 -3.11 -1.08 9.98
C VAL A 123 -2.36 0.16 10.46
N ARG A 124 -1.64 0.08 11.58
CA ARG A 124 -0.76 1.17 12.04
C ARG A 124 0.25 1.55 10.96
N HIS A 125 0.89 0.55 10.35
CA HIS A 125 1.90 0.79 9.33
C HIS A 125 1.35 1.53 8.10
N VAL A 126 0.15 1.16 7.64
CA VAL A 126 -0.55 1.87 6.57
C VAL A 126 -0.93 3.28 6.99
N TYR A 127 -1.53 3.43 8.17
CA TYR A 127 -1.87 4.74 8.73
C TYR A 127 -0.67 5.68 8.80
N ASP A 128 0.48 5.21 9.29
CA ASP A 128 1.69 6.01 9.43
C ASP A 128 2.17 6.57 8.08
N HIS A 129 2.04 5.81 6.99
CA HIS A 129 2.44 6.27 5.65
C HIS A 129 1.59 7.45 5.19
N PHE A 130 0.27 7.34 5.27
CA PHE A 130 -0.61 8.44 4.89
C PHE A 130 -0.43 9.65 5.83
N ARG A 131 -0.32 9.41 7.15
CA ARG A 131 -0.07 10.47 8.13
C ARG A 131 1.21 11.25 7.80
N LEU A 132 2.31 10.56 7.53
CA LEU A 132 3.61 11.17 7.24
C LEU A 132 3.62 11.95 5.92
N LEU A 133 2.84 11.53 4.93
CA LEU A 133 2.66 12.30 3.69
C LEU A 133 1.95 13.64 3.96
N PHE A 134 0.94 13.64 4.83
CA PHE A 134 0.09 14.81 5.09
C PHE A 134 0.56 15.71 6.25
N GLU A 135 1.47 15.24 7.10
CA GLU A 135 1.92 15.98 8.31
C GLU A 135 2.67 17.29 8.00
N LYS A 136 3.33 17.38 6.85
CA LYS A 136 4.19 18.51 6.49
C LYS A 136 3.84 19.13 5.14
N ILE A 137 2.54 19.22 4.84
CA ILE A 137 2.11 19.99 3.69
C ILE A 137 2.46 21.46 3.96
N PRO A 138 3.23 22.12 3.07
CA PRO A 138 3.50 23.54 3.20
C PRO A 138 2.16 24.27 3.25
N HIS A 139 1.95 25.13 4.24
CA HIS A 139 0.79 26.02 4.23
C HIS A 139 0.82 26.78 2.92
N VAL A 140 -0.15 26.51 2.04
CA VAL A 140 -0.45 27.39 0.93
C VAL A 140 -1.04 28.63 1.60
N SER A 141 -0.18 29.59 1.92
CA SER A 141 -0.61 30.92 2.34
C SER A 141 -1.64 31.38 1.32
N ASP A 142 -2.82 31.78 1.81
CA ASP A 142 -3.94 32.25 1.00
C ASP A 142 -3.46 33.39 0.10
N GLY A 143 -3.10 33.03 -1.13
CA GLY A 143 -2.42 33.89 -2.08
C GLY A 143 -3.43 34.50 -3.02
N THR A 144 -4.10 35.57 -2.58
CA THR A 144 -4.47 36.62 -3.52
C THR A 144 -3.18 37.12 -4.15
N ASP A 145 -2.77 36.52 -5.26
CA ASP A 145 -2.11 37.21 -6.36
C ASP A 145 -2.01 36.25 -7.56
N SER A 146 -2.86 36.56 -8.53
CA SER A 146 -2.82 36.04 -9.88
C SER A 146 -1.49 36.44 -10.52
N ALA A 147 -0.58 35.48 -10.67
CA ALA A 147 0.54 35.61 -11.60
C ALA A 147 0.97 34.23 -12.08
N TYR A 148 0.22 33.70 -13.07
CA TYR A 148 0.72 32.67 -13.97
C TYR A 148 1.87 33.29 -14.76
N SER A 149 3.09 33.18 -14.26
CA SER A 149 4.30 33.55 -14.98
C SER A 149 5.31 32.42 -14.83
N SER A 150 5.74 31.93 -15.98
CA SER A 150 6.76 30.91 -16.18
C SER A 150 7.93 31.05 -15.21
N VAL A 151 7.95 30.22 -14.17
CA VAL A 151 9.09 30.14 -13.24
C VAL A 151 10.05 29.07 -13.77
N SER A 152 11.21 29.54 -14.21
CA SER A 152 12.43 28.77 -14.43
C SER A 152 12.77 27.92 -13.21
N SER A 153 13.27 26.72 -13.46
CA SER A 153 13.61 25.61 -12.54
C SER A 153 14.67 25.91 -11.47
N GLU A 154 14.64 27.09 -10.84
CA GLU A 154 15.60 27.54 -9.85
C GLU A 154 14.86 27.90 -8.56
N LYS A 155 14.94 26.97 -7.59
CA LYS A 155 14.52 27.09 -6.18
C LYS A 155 13.04 27.41 -5.95
N LEU A 156 12.17 26.46 -6.29
CA LEU A 156 10.99 26.23 -5.45
C LEU A 156 11.50 25.83 -4.07
N ASN A 157 11.22 26.67 -3.08
CA ASN A 157 11.51 26.42 -1.66
C ASN A 157 10.51 25.36 -1.17
N VAL A 158 10.70 24.11 -1.61
CA VAL A 158 9.82 22.98 -1.27
C VAL A 158 10.10 22.59 0.18
N ASP A 159 9.26 23.07 1.09
CA ASP A 159 9.24 22.70 2.51
C ASP A 159 8.51 21.36 2.76
N TRP A 160 7.96 20.75 1.70
CA TRP A 160 7.31 19.45 1.80
C TRP A 160 8.34 18.32 1.87
N GLN A 161 8.72 17.96 3.09
CA GLN A 161 9.62 16.86 3.37
C GLN A 161 8.87 15.67 3.96
N VAL A 162 9.05 14.49 3.38
CA VAL A 162 8.46 13.23 3.82
C VAL A 162 9.57 12.25 4.22
N ASP A 163 9.35 11.53 5.31
CA ASP A 163 10.22 10.45 5.78
C ASP A 163 9.34 9.33 6.34
N TYR A 164 9.18 8.24 5.56
CA TYR A 164 8.34 7.10 5.95
C TYR A 164 9.01 6.15 6.96
N ASP A 165 10.30 6.34 7.23
CA ASP A 165 11.05 5.56 8.22
C ASP A 165 10.89 6.17 9.62
N ASN A 166 10.67 7.48 9.71
CA ASN A 166 10.39 8.21 10.94
C ASN A 166 8.97 7.96 11.49
N ARG A 167 8.71 6.70 11.85
CA ARG A 167 7.43 6.25 12.40
C ARG A 167 7.49 6.25 13.92
N LEU A 168 6.81 7.22 14.53
CA LEU A 168 6.53 7.16 15.97
C LEU A 168 5.63 5.95 16.25
N ARG A 169 5.98 5.16 17.27
CA ARG A 169 5.19 3.98 17.65
C ARG A 169 3.84 4.40 18.22
N ASN A 170 2.81 4.45 17.38
CA ASN A 170 1.43 4.73 17.80
C ASN A 170 0.76 3.45 18.34
N VAL A 171 0.92 3.21 19.64
CA VAL A 171 0.41 2.01 20.31
C VAL A 171 -1.12 1.92 20.21
N GLN A 172 -1.85 3.03 20.24
CA GLN A 172 -3.32 3.00 20.26
C GLN A 172 -3.91 2.52 18.93
N VAL A 173 -3.37 2.98 17.79
CA VAL A 173 -3.80 2.50 16.47
C VAL A 173 -3.47 1.01 16.31
N GLU A 174 -2.39 0.53 16.91
CA GLU A 174 -1.98 -0.88 16.84
C GLU A 174 -2.87 -1.82 17.66
N VAL A 175 -3.47 -1.35 18.77
CA VAL A 175 -4.20 -2.21 19.72
C VAL A 175 -5.71 -2.00 19.77
N SER A 176 -6.23 -0.84 19.34
CA SER A 176 -7.66 -0.54 19.38
C SER A 176 -8.21 -0.25 18.00
N ARG A 177 -9.23 -1.03 17.57
CA ARG A 177 -9.90 -0.80 16.29
C ARG A 177 -10.60 0.56 16.25
N ALA A 178 -11.23 0.96 17.35
CA ALA A 178 -11.92 2.25 17.44
C ALA A 178 -10.94 3.42 17.26
N ALA A 179 -9.78 3.36 17.92
CA ALA A 179 -8.73 4.37 17.75
C ALA A 179 -8.19 4.39 16.31
N ALA A 180 -7.95 3.22 15.71
CA ALA A 180 -7.52 3.12 14.32
C ALA A 180 -8.55 3.72 13.34
N ILE A 181 -9.83 3.38 13.47
CA ILE A 181 -10.91 3.92 12.64
C ILE A 181 -10.96 5.45 12.73
N ASN A 182 -10.90 6.01 13.93
CA ASN A 182 -10.95 7.46 14.12
C ASN A 182 -9.77 8.16 13.44
N ARG A 183 -8.55 7.64 13.62
CA ARG A 183 -7.36 8.18 12.97
C ARG A 183 -7.37 8.07 11.45
N ILE A 184 -7.91 6.98 10.90
CA ILE A 184 -8.05 6.84 9.45
C ILE A 184 -9.11 7.81 8.90
N LYS A 185 -10.19 8.06 9.65
CA LYS A 185 -11.20 9.07 9.28
C LYS A 185 -10.64 10.49 9.26
N GLU A 186 -9.75 10.84 10.19
CA GLU A 186 -9.06 12.13 10.18
C GLU A 186 -8.28 12.32 8.85
N ILE A 187 -7.59 11.28 8.39
CA ILE A 187 -6.88 11.32 7.09
C ILE A 187 -7.87 11.44 5.92
N GLN A 188 -8.99 10.71 5.93
CA GLN A 188 -10.02 10.83 4.90
C GLN A 188 -10.61 12.25 4.83
N GLN A 189 -10.81 12.89 5.99
CA GLN A 189 -11.27 14.28 6.05
C GLN A 189 -10.22 15.23 5.48
N ALA A 190 -8.94 15.06 5.82
CA ALA A 190 -7.87 15.88 5.25
C ALA A 190 -7.80 15.75 3.71
N ILE A 191 -7.91 14.53 3.18
CA ILE A 191 -7.94 14.28 1.72
C ILE A 191 -9.11 15.01 1.03
N THR A 192 -10.28 15.04 1.66
CA THR A 192 -11.51 15.56 1.04
C THR A 192 -11.71 17.06 1.25
N ASN A 193 -11.26 17.61 2.38
CA ASN A 193 -11.52 19.00 2.75
C ASN A 193 -10.31 19.91 2.54
N GLU A 194 -9.10 19.42 2.79
CA GLU A 194 -7.89 20.26 2.88
C GLU A 194 -6.98 20.07 1.65
N HIS A 195 -6.89 18.84 1.13
CA HIS A 195 -5.85 18.48 0.17
C HIS A 195 -6.35 18.23 -1.26
N VAL A 196 -7.66 18.34 -1.50
CA VAL A 196 -8.29 18.05 -2.81
C VAL A 196 -7.75 18.90 -3.96
N ASN A 197 -7.19 20.07 -3.66
CA ASN A 197 -6.66 21.03 -4.64
C ASN A 197 -5.14 20.98 -4.80
N ILE A 198 -4.44 20.05 -4.13
CA ILE A 198 -2.98 19.92 -4.28
C ILE A 198 -2.67 19.30 -5.66
N PRO A 199 -1.89 19.99 -6.52
CA PRO A 199 -1.51 19.45 -7.83
C PRO A 199 -0.70 18.16 -7.70
N LEU A 200 -0.93 17.17 -8.57
CA LEU A 200 -0.20 15.90 -8.49
C LEU A 200 1.30 16.02 -8.80
N ASP A 201 1.71 17.07 -9.51
CA ASP A 201 3.11 17.37 -9.84
C ASP A 201 3.82 18.23 -8.78
N ALA A 202 3.13 18.61 -7.70
CA ALA A 202 3.73 19.32 -6.58
C ALA A 202 4.95 18.55 -6.07
N THR A 203 6.09 19.23 -6.01
CA THR A 203 7.36 18.60 -5.64
C THR A 203 7.35 18.21 -4.17
N VAL A 204 7.91 17.03 -3.86
CA VAL A 204 8.12 16.54 -2.50
C VAL A 204 9.56 16.07 -2.36
N ARG A 205 10.18 16.30 -1.21
CA ARG A 205 11.49 15.75 -0.84
C ARG A 205 11.31 14.54 0.05
N LEU A 206 11.61 13.35 -0.46
CA LEU A 206 11.59 12.11 0.31
C LEU A 206 12.97 11.89 0.95
N GLN A 207 13.03 11.62 2.25
CA GLN A 207 14.19 11.05 2.92
C GLN A 207 13.93 9.55 3.14
N ALA A 208 14.90 8.71 2.80
CA ALA A 208 14.79 7.27 2.98
C ALA A 208 16.10 6.64 3.45
N THR A 209 16.00 5.71 4.39
CA THR A 209 17.08 4.81 4.77
C THR A 209 17.20 3.71 3.72
N ILE A 210 18.34 3.61 3.03
CA ILE A 210 18.54 2.63 1.96
C ILE A 210 19.31 1.40 2.44
N ASP A 211 20.32 1.61 3.31
CA ASP A 211 21.13 0.53 3.85
C ASP A 211 21.35 0.74 5.36
N SER A 212 20.80 -0.18 6.17
CA SER A 212 20.95 -0.12 7.64
C SER A 212 22.37 -0.40 8.14
N SER A 213 23.25 -0.93 7.30
CA SER A 213 24.59 -1.38 7.67
C SER A 213 25.70 -0.42 7.26
N MET A 214 25.59 0.20 6.08
CA MET A 214 26.66 1.05 5.51
C MET A 214 26.34 2.55 5.56
N GLN A 215 25.09 2.92 5.84
CA GLN A 215 24.64 4.30 5.73
C GLN A 215 24.39 4.92 7.11
N GLN A 216 24.95 6.11 7.35
CA GLN A 216 24.77 6.86 8.60
C GLN A 216 23.63 7.89 8.54
N GLU A 217 23.37 8.47 7.37
CA GLU A 217 22.38 9.53 7.15
C GLU A 217 21.42 9.16 6.02
N PRO A 218 20.13 9.49 6.06
CA PRO A 218 19.16 9.18 5.00
C PRO A 218 19.55 9.71 3.61
N VAL A 219 19.11 9.04 2.54
CA VAL A 219 19.22 9.57 1.17
C VAL A 219 18.00 10.43 0.85
N GLY A 220 18.24 11.64 0.33
CA GLY A 220 17.20 12.50 -0.21
C GLY A 220 16.86 12.20 -1.68
N PHE A 221 15.57 12.15 -2.00
CA PHE A 221 15.04 11.99 -3.35
C PHE A 221 14.05 13.12 -3.67
N LEU A 222 14.01 13.52 -4.94
CA LEU A 222 12.93 14.34 -5.47
C LEU A 222 11.82 13.43 -6.02
N THR A 223 10.60 13.70 -5.61
CA THR A 223 9.39 13.00 -6.04
C THR A 223 8.25 14.02 -6.18
N THR A 224 7.04 13.56 -6.53
CA THR A 224 5.86 14.41 -6.61
C THR A 224 4.76 13.92 -5.68
N TYR A 225 3.86 14.81 -5.26
CA TYR A 225 2.73 14.48 -4.41
C TYR A 225 1.90 13.32 -4.96
N GLY A 226 1.54 13.35 -6.25
CA GLY A 226 0.75 12.28 -6.87
C GLY A 226 1.47 10.93 -6.86
N ARG A 227 2.80 10.92 -7.04
CA ARG A 227 3.61 9.71 -6.97
C ARG A 227 3.66 9.13 -5.55
N GLU A 228 3.70 9.99 -4.54
CA GLU A 228 3.70 9.60 -3.13
C GLU A 228 2.33 9.14 -2.64
N LEU A 229 1.26 9.86 -3.02
CA LEU A 229 -0.11 9.45 -2.72
C LEU A 229 -0.45 8.09 -3.35
N TRP A 230 -0.05 7.88 -4.61
CA TRP A 230 -0.17 6.58 -5.26
C TRP A 230 0.62 5.49 -4.54
N PHE A 231 1.84 5.80 -4.06
CA PHE A 231 2.65 4.87 -3.28
C PHE A 231 1.97 4.48 -1.97
N CYS A 232 1.42 5.42 -1.22
CA CYS A 232 0.65 5.12 -0.01
C CYS A 232 -0.51 4.17 -0.31
N CYS A 233 -1.25 4.38 -1.40
CA CYS A 233 -2.34 3.50 -1.82
C CYS A 233 -1.84 2.09 -2.19
N HIS A 234 -0.79 2.00 -3.00
CA HIS A 234 -0.20 0.74 -3.43
C HIS A 234 0.37 -0.06 -2.24
N HIS A 235 1.03 0.64 -1.32
CA HIS A 235 1.57 0.07 -0.08
C HIS A 235 0.47 -0.42 0.85
N ALA A 236 -0.62 0.33 0.97
CA ALA A 236 -1.80 -0.09 1.71
C ALA A 236 -2.40 -1.38 1.14
N ILE A 237 -2.57 -1.46 -0.18
CA ILE A 237 -3.08 -2.67 -0.84
C ILE A 237 -2.16 -3.88 -0.59
N HIS A 238 -0.84 -3.69 -0.62
CA HIS A 238 0.11 -4.73 -0.25
C HIS A 238 -0.12 -5.23 1.17
N HIS A 239 -0.31 -4.33 2.13
CA HIS A 239 -0.62 -4.71 3.52
C HIS A 239 -2.01 -5.31 3.68
N TYR A 240 -3.00 -4.91 2.89
CA TYR A 240 -4.33 -5.53 2.88
C TYR A 240 -4.27 -6.98 2.37
N ALA A 241 -3.37 -7.30 1.45
CA ALA A 241 -3.12 -8.69 1.05
C ALA A 241 -2.56 -9.54 2.21
N LEU A 242 -1.66 -9.00 3.03
CA LEU A 242 -1.16 -9.67 4.23
C LEU A 242 -2.27 -9.79 5.29
N ILE A 243 -3.05 -8.73 5.51
CA ILE A 243 -4.20 -8.76 6.44
C ILE A 243 -5.22 -9.81 5.99
N ARG A 244 -5.48 -9.96 4.69
CA ARG A 244 -6.33 -11.02 4.14
C ARG A 244 -5.84 -12.40 4.57
N VAL A 245 -4.52 -12.68 4.46
CA VAL A 245 -3.94 -13.95 4.92
C VAL A 245 -4.19 -14.16 6.42
N ILE A 246 -4.00 -13.14 7.23
CA ILE A 246 -4.24 -13.19 8.68
C ILE A 246 -5.74 -13.41 8.98
N CYS A 247 -6.63 -12.76 8.25
CA CYS A 247 -8.08 -12.94 8.41
C CYS A 247 -8.49 -14.38 8.06
N THR A 248 -7.98 -14.93 6.96
CA THR A 248 -8.22 -16.33 6.57
C THR A 248 -7.74 -17.30 7.64
N GLU A 249 -6.55 -17.07 8.22
CA GLU A 249 -6.04 -17.88 9.34
C GLU A 249 -6.99 -17.89 10.55
N GLN A 250 -7.66 -16.76 10.79
CA GLN A 250 -8.58 -16.57 11.90
C GLN A 250 -10.05 -16.88 11.56
N ASN A 251 -10.32 -17.45 10.38
CA ASN A 251 -11.67 -17.74 9.85
C ASN A 251 -12.56 -16.49 9.73
N ILE A 252 -11.97 -15.34 9.42
CA ILE A 252 -12.66 -14.08 9.20
C ILE A 252 -12.86 -13.88 7.71
N HIS A 253 -14.11 -13.74 7.29
CA HIS A 253 -14.43 -13.45 5.90
C HIS A 253 -14.06 -12.00 5.56
N VAL A 254 -13.47 -11.81 4.38
CA VAL A 254 -13.17 -10.50 3.81
C VAL A 254 -13.68 -10.44 2.36
N PRO A 255 -14.05 -9.26 1.84
CA PRO A 255 -14.49 -9.12 0.46
C PRO A 255 -13.47 -9.65 -0.56
N ASP A 256 -13.95 -10.21 -1.67
CA ASP A 256 -13.11 -10.86 -2.70
C ASP A 256 -12.06 -9.93 -3.33
N ASP A 257 -12.31 -8.62 -3.33
CA ASP A 257 -11.43 -7.59 -3.88
C ASP A 257 -10.54 -6.89 -2.83
N PHE A 258 -10.72 -7.15 -1.53
CA PHE A 258 -9.94 -6.53 -0.45
C PHE A 258 -8.44 -6.86 -0.51
N GLY A 259 -7.58 -5.88 -0.79
CA GLY A 259 -6.14 -6.12 -0.96
C GLY A 259 -5.75 -6.69 -2.32
N ILE A 260 -6.62 -6.59 -3.33
CA ILE A 260 -6.29 -6.87 -4.72
C ILE A 260 -6.00 -5.55 -5.46
N ALA A 261 -4.88 -5.51 -6.18
CA ALA A 261 -4.49 -4.32 -6.94
C ALA A 261 -5.55 -3.98 -8.03
N PRO A 262 -5.82 -2.68 -8.30
CA PRO A 262 -6.76 -2.26 -9.33
C PRO A 262 -6.47 -2.81 -10.72
N SER A 263 -5.19 -2.94 -11.08
CA SER A 263 -4.75 -3.53 -12.36
C SER A 263 -5.17 -5.01 -12.47
N THR A 264 -5.06 -5.76 -11.37
CA THR A 264 -5.50 -7.16 -11.29
C THR A 264 -7.02 -7.27 -11.43
N LEU A 265 -7.78 -6.40 -10.77
CA LEU A 265 -9.24 -6.35 -10.91
C LEU A 265 -9.67 -6.01 -12.34
N LYS A 266 -8.99 -5.05 -12.98
CA LYS A 266 -9.22 -4.70 -14.38
C LYS A 266 -8.96 -5.89 -15.30
N SER A 267 -7.85 -6.60 -15.12
CA SER A 267 -7.52 -7.81 -15.88
C SER A 267 -8.59 -8.89 -15.73
N ARG A 268 -9.02 -9.20 -14.49
CA ARG A 268 -10.10 -10.18 -14.26
C ARG A 268 -11.38 -9.83 -15.01
N ARG A 269 -11.82 -8.58 -14.96
CA ARG A 269 -13.03 -8.12 -15.70
C ARG A 269 -12.86 -8.25 -17.22
N GLN A 270 -11.65 -8.09 -17.75
CA GLN A 270 -11.36 -8.20 -19.18
C GLN A 270 -11.35 -9.65 -19.68
N TYR A 271 -11.01 -10.62 -18.82
CA TYR A 271 -10.92 -12.04 -19.18
C TYR A 271 -12.05 -12.92 -18.60
N SER A 272 -13.05 -12.32 -17.94
CA SER A 272 -14.24 -13.00 -17.41
C SER A 272 -15.53 -12.71 -18.19
N GLY A 273 -15.42 -12.12 -19.39
CA GLY A 273 -16.51 -11.95 -20.36
C GLY A 273 -16.27 -12.83 -21.58
#